data_AF-A0A1G3QYJ8-F1
#
_entry.id   AF-A0A1G3QYJ8-F1
#
_cell.length_a   1.000
_cell.length_b   1.000
_cell.length_c   1.000
_cell.angle_alpha   90.00
_cell.angle_beta   90.00
_cell.angle_gamma   90.00
#
_symmetry.space_group_name_H-M   'P 1'
#
loop_
_entity.id
_entity.type
_entity.pdbx_description
1 polymer ?
#
loop_
_entity_poly.entity_id
_entity_poly.type
_entity_poly.pdbx_seq_one_letter_code
_entity_poly.pdbx_strand_id
1 'polypeptide(L)'
;MKKAAIGIGLALVLGGLLFLNTWQGYRFESLKRDVQAMEAEQRDWLEQNKKLVAAVAVLSSPERIQRIAEKDLALRKPERSALATVVLPEAPLE
;
A
#
# COMPACT_ATOMS: atom_id res chain seq x y z
N MET A 1 13.00 -59.85 21.71
CA MET A 1 12.73 -58.50 22.25
C MET A 1 13.38 -57.37 21.43
N LYS A 2 14.70 -57.36 21.20
CA LYS A 2 15.38 -56.28 20.44
C LYS A 2 14.83 -56.02 19.02
N LYS A 3 14.52 -57.08 18.26
CA LYS A 3 13.94 -56.95 16.89
C LYS A 3 12.55 -56.30 16.88
N ALA A 4 11.71 -56.60 17.88
CA ALA A 4 10.39 -55.99 18.03
C ALA A 4 10.51 -54.50 18.38
N ALA A 5 11.44 -54.14 19.27
CA ALA A 5 11.71 -52.74 19.59
C ALA A 5 12.20 -51.93 18.38
N ILE A 6 13.06 -52.52 17.54
CA ILE A 6 13.51 -51.89 16.28
C ILE A 6 12.33 -51.70 15.30
N GLY A 7 11.47 -52.71 15.15
CA GLY A 7 10.29 -52.62 14.29
C GLY A 7 9.31 -51.52 14.74
N ILE A 8 9.07 -51.41 16.04
CA ILE A 8 8.23 -50.34 16.63
C ILE A 8 8.88 -48.98 16.41
N GLY A 9 10.17 -48.85 16.65
CA GLY A 9 10.91 -47.60 16.41
C GLY A 9 10.82 -47.15 14.96
N LEU A 10 10.99 -48.06 14.01
CA LEU A 10 10.85 -47.76 12.58
C LEU A 10 9.42 -47.34 12.21
N ALA A 11 8.41 -48.02 12.74
CA ALA A 11 7.01 -47.67 12.50
C ALA A 11 6.67 -46.27 13.03
N LEU A 12 7.17 -45.91 14.21
CA LEU A 12 6.99 -44.57 14.79
C LEU A 12 7.70 -43.49 13.98
N VAL A 13 8.91 -43.75 13.48
CA VAL A 13 9.64 -42.81 12.63
C VAL A 13 8.90 -42.60 11.31
N LEU A 14 8.46 -43.67 10.64
CA LEU A 14 7.71 -43.56 9.40
C LEU A 14 6.38 -42.83 9.58
N GLY A 15 5.63 -43.16 10.64
CA GLY A 15 4.41 -42.45 10.99
C GLY A 15 4.65 -40.97 11.31
N GLY A 16 5.71 -40.66 12.06
CA GLY A 16 6.10 -39.30 12.37
C GLY A 16 6.48 -38.49 11.14
N LEU A 17 7.24 -39.08 10.21
CA LEU A 17 7.60 -38.43 8.95
C LEU A 17 6.39 -38.15 8.05
N LEU A 18 5.44 -39.09 7.97
CA LEU A 18 4.19 -38.89 7.21
C LEU A 18 3.33 -37.78 7.83
N PHE A 19 3.22 -37.75 9.16
CA PHE A 19 2.52 -36.69 9.87
C PHE A 19 3.16 -35.33 9.62
N LEU A 20 4.49 -35.23 9.78
CA LEU A 20 5.23 -33.99 9.54
C LEU A 20 5.08 -33.49 8.10
N ASN A 21 5.13 -34.40 7.11
CA ASN A 21 4.96 -34.04 5.71
C ASN A 21 3.58 -33.45 5.44
N THR A 22 2.52 -34.09 5.96
CA THR A 22 1.14 -33.63 5.80
C THR A 22 0.91 -32.30 6.52
N TRP A 23 1.42 -32.17 7.74
CA TRP A 23 1.35 -30.92 8.52
C TRP A 23 2.06 -29.77 7.80
N GLN A 24 3.25 -30.03 7.26
CA GLN A 24 3.99 -29.04 6.48
C GLN A 24 3.23 -28.62 5.22
N GLY A 25 2.64 -29.57 4.49
CA GLY A 25 1.81 -29.28 3.33
C GLY A 25 0.61 -28.40 3.66
N TYR A 26 -0.11 -28.71 4.74
CA TYR A 26 -1.24 -27.91 5.21
C TYR A 26 -0.82 -26.47 5.58
N ARG A 27 0.28 -26.34 6.35
CA ARG A 27 0.82 -25.04 6.75
C ARG A 27 1.26 -24.20 5.56
N PHE A 28 1.94 -24.82 4.60
CA PHE A 28 2.38 -24.16 3.38
C PHE A 28 1.20 -23.66 2.56
N GLU A 29 0.18 -24.51 2.34
CA GLU A 29 -0.98 -24.13 1.54
C GLU A 29 -1.79 -23.02 2.22
N SER A 30 -1.91 -23.03 3.55
CA SER A 30 -2.53 -21.93 4.29
C SER A 30 -1.77 -20.62 4.07
N LEU A 31 -0.44 -20.64 4.26
CA LEU A 31 0.38 -19.44 4.09
C LEU A 31 0.32 -18.91 2.65
N LYS A 32 0.33 -19.82 1.67
CA LYS A 32 0.21 -19.46 0.25
C LYS A 32 -1.11 -18.75 -0.03
N ARG A 33 -2.23 -19.23 0.52
CA ARG A 33 -3.53 -18.55 0.37
C ARG A 33 -3.52 -17.16 0.97
N ASP A 34 -2.93 -17.01 2.15
CA ASP A 34 -2.85 -15.71 2.83
C ASP A 34 -2.02 -14.71 2.00
N VAL A 35 -0.87 -15.16 1.46
CA VAL A 35 -0.05 -14.34 0.55
C VAL A 35 -0.83 -13.95 -0.70
N GLN A 36 -1.54 -14.88 -1.33
CA GLN A 36 -2.32 -14.59 -2.53
C GLN A 36 -3.46 -13.60 -2.26
N ALA A 37 -4.10 -13.67 -1.10
CA ALA A 37 -5.13 -12.72 -0.68
C ALA A 37 -4.54 -11.32 -0.49
N MET A 38 -3.42 -11.21 0.22
CA MET A 38 -2.70 -9.94 0.41
C MET A 38 -2.24 -9.33 -0.91
N GLU A 39 -1.71 -10.15 -1.83
CA GLU A 39 -1.32 -9.67 -3.16
C GLU A 39 -2.52 -9.16 -3.99
N ALA A 40 -3.69 -9.79 -3.85
CA ALA A 40 -4.90 -9.34 -4.52
C ALA A 40 -5.37 -7.98 -3.97
N GLU A 41 -5.35 -7.81 -2.66
CA GLU A 41 -5.67 -6.54 -2.00
C GLU A 41 -4.69 -5.43 -2.38
N GLN A 42 -3.38 -5.73 -2.41
CA GLN A 42 -2.37 -4.77 -2.86
C GLN A 42 -2.59 -4.31 -4.31
N ARG A 43 -2.97 -5.22 -5.21
CA ARG A 43 -3.30 -4.88 -6.60
C ARG A 43 -4.52 -3.94 -6.66
N ASP A 44 -5.55 -4.25 -5.90
CA ASP A 44 -6.76 -3.42 -5.84
C ASP A 44 -6.44 -2.00 -5.32
N TRP A 45 -5.68 -1.89 -4.22
CA TRP A 45 -5.21 -0.61 -3.71
C TRP A 45 -4.37 0.18 -4.72
N LEU A 46 -3.54 -0.51 -5.50
CA LEU A 46 -2.72 0.14 -6.53
C LEU A 46 -3.59 0.69 -7.66
N GLU A 47 -4.63 -0.04 -8.08
CA GLU A 47 -5.60 0.45 -9.06
C GLU A 47 -6.41 1.63 -8.52
N GLN A 48 -6.87 1.56 -7.27
CA GLN A 48 -7.58 2.66 -6.62
C GLN A 48 -6.72 3.92 -6.53
N ASN A 49 -5.46 3.78 -6.08
CA ASN A 49 -4.53 4.91 -6.00
C ASN A 49 -4.27 5.54 -7.37
N LYS A 50 -4.10 4.75 -8.43
CA LYS A 50 -3.96 5.28 -9.80
C LYS A 50 -5.16 6.15 -10.19
N LYS A 51 -6.38 5.68 -9.91
CA LYS A 51 -7.62 6.44 -10.20
C LYS A 51 -7.67 7.74 -9.40
N LEU A 52 -7.32 7.71 -8.12
CA LEU A 52 -7.30 8.89 -7.26
C LEU A 52 -6.27 9.92 -7.73
N VAL A 53 -5.05 9.50 -8.04
CA VAL A 53 -4.00 10.39 -8.55
C VAL A 53 -4.44 11.06 -9.86
N ALA A 54 -5.04 10.30 -10.78
CA ALA A 54 -5.59 10.87 -12.02
C ALA A 54 -6.71 11.88 -11.74
N ALA A 55 -7.63 11.58 -10.83
CA ALA A 55 -8.70 12.49 -10.44
C ALA A 55 -8.14 13.79 -9.80
N VAL A 56 -7.16 13.66 -8.90
CA VAL A 56 -6.48 14.80 -8.29
C VAL A 56 -5.81 15.65 -9.37
N ALA A 57 -5.08 15.04 -10.31
CA ALA A 57 -4.41 15.76 -11.39
C ALA A 57 -5.40 16.54 -12.28
N VAL A 58 -6.58 15.98 -12.56
CA VAL A 58 -7.65 16.69 -13.29
C VAL A 58 -8.21 17.84 -12.46
N LEU A 59 -8.43 17.64 -11.15
CA LEU A 59 -8.98 18.67 -10.27
C LEU A 59 -7.99 19.81 -10.02
N SER A 60 -6.69 19.51 -9.94
CA SER A 60 -5.60 20.45 -9.69
C SER A 60 -4.97 21.02 -10.96
N SER A 61 -5.50 20.67 -12.14
CA SER A 61 -4.98 21.17 -13.41
C SER A 61 -4.99 22.70 -13.43
N PRO A 62 -3.87 23.37 -13.79
CA PRO A 62 -3.81 24.82 -13.87
C PRO A 62 -4.91 25.42 -14.75
N GLU A 63 -5.28 24.77 -15.85
CA GLU A 63 -6.36 25.24 -16.72
C GLU A 63 -7.73 25.19 -16.02
N ARG A 64 -7.98 24.19 -15.19
CA ARG A 64 -9.22 24.10 -14.41
C ARG A 64 -9.24 25.16 -13.31
N ILE A 65 -8.14 25.32 -12.58
CA ILE A 65 -8.00 26.35 -11.54
C ILE A 65 -8.19 27.74 -12.16
N GLN A 66 -7.55 28.02 -13.29
CA GLN A 66 -7.68 29.31 -13.99
C GLN A 66 -9.11 29.56 -14.46
N ARG A 67 -9.77 28.54 -15.04
CA ARG A 67 -11.19 28.66 -15.44
C ARG A 67 -12.09 29.00 -14.27
N ILE A 68 -11.94 28.32 -13.13
CA ILE A 68 -12.75 28.58 -11.93
C ILE A 68 -12.47 30.00 -11.42
N ALA A 69 -11.19 30.39 -11.33
CA ALA A 69 -10.78 31.71 -10.88
C ALA A 69 -11.40 32.82 -11.74
N GLU A 70 -11.32 32.70 -13.07
CA GLU A 70 -11.80 33.75 -13.98
C GLU A 70 -13.31 33.74 -14.18
N LYS A 71 -13.93 32.55 -14.32
CA LYS A 71 -15.34 32.44 -14.71
C LYS A 71 -16.29 32.42 -13.53
N ASP A 72 -15.93 31.71 -12.46
CA ASP A 72 -16.85 31.48 -11.34
C ASP A 72 -16.60 32.50 -10.21
N LEU A 73 -15.34 32.91 -10.02
CA LEU A 73 -14.94 33.83 -8.95
C LEU A 73 -14.62 35.25 -9.45
N ALA A 74 -14.68 35.50 -10.76
CA ALA A 74 -14.34 36.77 -11.39
C ALA A 74 -12.97 37.34 -10.99
N LEU A 75 -12.04 36.47 -10.59
CA LEU A 75 -10.67 36.83 -10.24
C LEU A 75 -9.87 37.14 -11.50
N ARG A 76 -9.00 38.13 -11.40
CA ARG A 76 -8.03 38.48 -12.45
C ARG A 76 -6.66 38.61 -11.84
N LYS A 77 -5.62 38.33 -12.63
CA LYS A 77 -4.24 38.50 -12.20
C LYS A 77 -4.01 40.00 -11.91
N PRO A 78 -3.58 40.38 -10.70
CA PRO A 78 -3.35 41.78 -10.37
C PRO A 78 -2.19 42.33 -11.20
N GLU A 79 -2.30 43.60 -11.59
CA GLU A 79 -1.18 44.30 -12.23
C GLU A 79 -0.05 44.54 -11.22
N ARG A 80 1.19 44.66 -11.74
CA ARG A 80 2.39 44.87 -10.91
C ARG A 80 2.29 46.12 -10.04
N SER A 81 1.59 47.14 -10.51
CA SER A 81 1.32 48.40 -9.80
C SER A 81 0.42 48.23 -8.57
N ALA A 82 -0.36 47.15 -8.49
CA ALA A 82 -1.27 46.87 -7.38
C ALA A 82 -0.66 45.97 -6.29
N LEU A 83 0.62 45.60 -6.42
CA LEU A 83 1.30 44.72 -5.47
C LEU A 83 2.04 45.56 -4.42
N ALA A 84 1.76 45.30 -3.14
CA ALA A 84 2.53 45.83 -2.01
C ALA A 84 3.45 44.74 -1.45
N THR A 85 4.76 45.00 -1.46
CA THR A 85 5.75 44.11 -0.82
C THR A 85 5.93 44.52 0.63
N VAL A 86 5.60 43.63 1.56
CA VAL A 86 5.86 43.84 3.00
C VAL A 86 7.14 43.10 3.36
N VAL A 87 8.13 43.83 3.90
CA VAL A 87 9.33 43.22 4.49
C VAL A 87 9.01 42.91 5.95
N LEU A 88 8.97 41.62 6.28
CA LEU A 88 8.80 41.19 7.67
C LEU A 88 10.14 41.38 8.41
N PRO A 89 10.12 41.96 9.63
CA PRO A 89 11.33 42.05 10.45
C PRO A 89 11.80 40.63 10.82
N GLU A 90 13.11 40.39 10.75
CA GLU A 90 13.69 39.13 11.21
C GLU A 90 13.31 38.92 12.68
N ALA A 91 12.62 37.81 12.96
CA ALA A 91 12.32 37.43 14.33
C ALA A 91 13.65 37.14 15.03
N PRO A 92 13.93 37.75 16.20
CA PRO A 92 15.12 37.39 16.96
C PRO A 92 15.04 35.91 17.31
N LEU A 93 16.08 35.16 16.92
CA LEU A 93 16.29 33.78 17.35
C LEU A 93 16.65 33.84 18.85
N GLU A 94 15.68 33.56 19.72
CA GLU A 94 15.94 33.24 21.14
C GLU A 94 16.35 31.77 21.32
#